data_AF-A0AAV1ZYJ3-F1
#
_entry.id   AF-A0AAV1ZYJ3-F1
#
_cell.length_a   1.000
_cell.length_b   1.000
_cell.length_c   1.000
_cell.angle_alpha   90.00
_cell.angle_beta   90.00
_cell.angle_gamma   90.00
#
_symmetry.space_group_name_H-M   'P 1'
#
loop_
_entity.id
_entity.type
_entity.pdbx_description
1 polymer ?
#
loop_
_entity_poly.entity_id
_entity_poly.type
_entity_poly.pdbx_seq_one_letter_code
_entity_poly.pdbx_strand_id
1 'polypeptide(L)' 'MPCKCSVPACRGNYDEANKVAVFSFPNDENLRAQWLRAIPRKDFKVTKNSKVCEKHFKDGEVLRLLLRNK' A
#
# COMPACT_ATOMS: atom_id res chain seq x y z
N MET A 1 -7.07 0.16 -15.07
CA MET A 1 -7.66 1.00 -14.01
C MET A 1 -6.71 0.94 -12.81
N PRO A 2 -6.10 2.06 -12.38
CA PRO A 2 -5.13 2.03 -11.27
C PRO A 2 -5.81 1.52 -10.00
N CYS A 3 -5.13 0.61 -9.31
CA CYS A 3 -5.62 0.04 -8.05
C CYS A 3 -5.54 1.11 -6.96
N LYS A 4 -6.68 1.69 -6.60
CA LYS A 4 -6.80 2.75 -5.58
C LYS A 4 -6.35 2.27 -4.20
N CYS A 5 -5.78 3.17 -3.40
CA CYS A 5 -5.37 2.88 -2.03
C CYS A 5 -6.55 2.37 -1.20
N SER A 6 -6.29 1.36 -0.38
CA SER A 6 -7.29 0.69 0.47
C SER A 6 -7.57 1.47 1.75
N VAL A 7 -6.69 2.41 2.13
CA VAL A 7 -6.85 3.23 3.34
C VAL A 7 -7.98 4.24 3.11
N PRO A 8 -8.99 4.30 4.02
CA PRO A 8 -10.10 5.24 3.91
C PRO A 8 -9.64 6.70 3.73
N ALA A 9 -10.37 7.45 2.91
CA ALA A 9 -10.09 8.86 2.55
C ALA A 9 -8.73 9.14 1.89
N CYS A 10 -7.87 8.14 1.68
CA CYS A 10 -6.62 8.34 0.96
C CYS A 10 -6.88 8.59 -0.53
N ARG A 11 -6.35 9.70 -1.05
CA ARG A 11 -6.33 10.04 -2.48
C ARG A 11 -4.92 10.01 -3.07
N GLY A 12 -3.96 9.43 -2.34
CA GLY A 12 -2.54 9.53 -2.64
C GLY A 12 -2.14 9.01 -4.02
N ASN A 13 -2.87 8.03 -4.57
CA ASN A 13 -2.60 7.40 -5.86
C ASN A 13 -3.77 7.50 -6.86
N TYR A 14 -4.65 8.50 -6.68
CA TYR A 14 -5.85 8.66 -7.51
C TYR A 14 -5.60 9.56 -8.73
N ASP A 15 -4.61 10.44 -8.63
CA ASP A 15 -4.22 11.41 -9.65
C ASP A 15 -2.98 10.91 -10.40
N GLU A 16 -3.00 10.97 -11.73
CA GLU A 16 -1.89 10.55 -12.59
C GLU A 16 -0.65 11.45 -12.44
N ALA A 17 -0.83 12.71 -12.03
CA ALA A 17 0.27 13.63 -11.76
C ALA A 17 1.02 13.27 -10.46
N ASN A 18 0.32 12.66 -9.49
CA ASN A 18 0.89 12.27 -8.20
C ASN A 18 1.25 10.78 -8.18
N LYS A 19 2.35 10.44 -8.85
CA LYS A 19 2.89 9.07 -8.87
C LYS A 19 3.52 8.72 -7.54
N VAL A 20 2.72 8.17 -6.63
CA VAL A 20 3.18 7.50 -5.43
C VAL A 20 3.36 6.00 -5.67
N ALA A 21 4.35 5.40 -5.02
CA ALA A 21 4.47 3.95 -5.00
C ALA A 21 3.27 3.32 -4.28
N VAL A 22 2.84 2.15 -4.78
CA VAL A 22 1.76 1.36 -4.18
C VAL A 22 2.22 -0.07 -3.98
N PHE A 23 1.86 -0.64 -2.85
CA PHE A 23 2.28 -1.97 -2.42
C PHE A 23 1.09 -2.91 -2.36
N SER A 24 1.31 -4.15 -2.81
CA SER A 24 0.40 -5.26 -2.53
C SER A 24 0.41 -5.58 -1.04
N PHE A 25 -0.67 -6.18 -0.55
CA PHE A 25 -0.60 -6.85 0.74
C PHE A 25 0.44 -7.97 0.69
N PRO A 26 1.21 -8.15 1.78
CA PRO A 26 2.23 -9.19 1.84
C PRO A 26 1.59 -10.58 1.90
N ASN A 27 2.34 -11.58 1.45
CA ASN A 27 1.98 -12.99 1.61
C ASN A 27 2.20 -13.47 3.05
N ASP A 28 3.14 -12.86 3.76
CA ASP A 28 3.36 -13.12 5.19
C ASP A 28 2.11 -12.76 5.98
N GLU A 29 1.55 -13.76 6.67
CA GLU A 29 0.26 -13.64 7.32
C GLU A 29 0.29 -12.70 8.52
N ASN A 30 1.42 -12.64 9.23
CA ASN A 30 1.57 -11.77 10.39
C ASN A 30 1.60 -10.31 9.97
N LEU A 31 2.44 -9.97 8.99
CA LEU A 31 2.52 -8.62 8.43
C LEU A 31 1.22 -8.21 7.75
N ARG A 32 0.56 -9.15 7.03
CA ARG A 32 -0.77 -8.91 6.45
C ARG A 32 -1.81 -8.59 7.54
N ALA A 33 -1.80 -9.31 8.65
CA ALA A 33 -2.68 -9.04 9.80
C ALA A 33 -2.36 -7.71 10.48
N GLN A 34 -1.09 -7.29 10.53
CA GLN A 34 -0.71 -5.96 11.00
C GLN A 34 -1.30 -4.86 10.11
N TRP A 35 -1.19 -5.00 8.78
CA TRP A 35 -1.78 -4.04 7.83
C TRP A 35 -3.30 -3.99 7.95
N LEU A 36 -3.97 -5.14 8.05
CA LEU A 36 -5.42 -5.22 8.21
C LEU A 36 -5.90 -4.51 9.48
N ARG A 37 -5.18 -4.67 10.60
CA ARG A 37 -5.48 -3.97 11.86
C ARG A 37 -5.29 -2.45 11.75
N ALA A 38 -4.33 -2.00 10.96
CA ALA A 38 -4.04 -0.58 10.76
C ALA A 38 -5.04 0.13 9.83
N ILE A 39 -5.82 -0.63 9.03
CA ILE A 39 -6.81 -0.07 8.10
C ILE A 39 -8.19 -0.11 8.76
N PRO A 40 -8.77 1.05 9.15
CA PRO A 40 -10.03 1.10 9.88
C PRO A 40 -11.23 0.92 8.92
N ARG A 41 -11.33 -0.26 8.30
CA ARG A 41 -12.43 -0.63 7.42
C ARG A 41 -13.07 -1.92 7.90
N LYS A 42 -14.35 -1.85 8.24
CA LYS A 42 -15.16 -3.00 8.64
C LYS A 42 -15.23 -4.02 7.48
N ASP A 43 -15.08 -5.30 7.80
CA ASP A 43 -15.21 -6.43 6.86
C ASP A 43 -14.32 -6.32 5.61
N PHE A 44 -13.15 -5.69 5.74
CA PHE A 44 -12.25 -5.50 4.61
C PHE A 44 -11.62 -6.82 4.14
N LYS A 45 -11.96 -7.21 2.90
CA LYS A 45 -11.37 -8.37 2.22
C LYS A 45 -10.24 -7.94 1.31
N VAL A 46 -9.05 -8.50 1.53
CA VAL A 46 -7.89 -8.30 0.65
C VAL A 46 -8.12 -9.03 -0.67
N THR A 47 -7.86 -8.33 -1.77
CA THR A 47 -7.92 -8.86 -3.14
C THR A 47 -6.61 -8.57 -3.86
N LYS A 48 -6.41 -9.13 -5.05
CA LYS A 48 -5.27 -8.81 -5.92
C LYS A 48 -5.15 -7.31 -6.25
N ASN A 49 -6.27 -6.58 -6.20
CA ASN A 49 -6.37 -5.15 -6.48
C ASN A 49 -6.29 -4.30 -5.21
N SER A 50 -6.25 -4.90 -4.02
CA SER A 50 -6.06 -4.17 -2.76
C SER A 50 -4.62 -3.71 -2.64
N LYS A 51 -4.42 -2.39 -2.59
CA LYS A 51 -3.10 -1.75 -2.46
C LYS A 51 -3.05 -0.75 -1.33
N VAL A 52 -1.87 -0.48 -0.79
CA VAL A 52 -1.60 0.62 0.15
C VAL A 52 -0.49 1.49 -0.44
N CYS A 53 -0.63 2.82 -0.43
CA CYS A 53 0.39 3.71 -0.99
C CYS A 53 1.48 4.03 0.03
N GLU A 54 2.66 4.43 -0.46
CA GLU A 54 3.84 4.68 0.37
C GLU A 54 3.65 5.73 1.48
N LYS A 55 2.68 6.64 1.31
CA LYS A 55 2.33 7.66 2.31
C LYS A 55 1.85 7.11 3.66
N HIS A 56 1.53 5.81 3.73
CA HIS A 56 1.08 5.14 4.96
C HIS A 56 2.19 4.35 5.66
N PHE A 57 3.42 4.44 5.17
CA PHE A 57 4.59 3.84 5.79
C PHE A 57 5.50 4.94 6.30
N LYS A 58 6.21 4.66 7.39
CA LYS A 58 7.27 5.56 7.86
C LYS A 58 8.51 5.39 6.98
N ASP A 59 9.36 6.40 6.97
CA ASP A 59 10.70 6.27 6.41
C ASP A 59 11.44 5.09 7.07
N GLY A 60 12.01 4.21 6.23
CA GLY A 60 12.69 2.98 6.68
C GLY A 60 11.82 1.71 6.69
N GLU A 61 10.50 1.82 6.75
CA GLU A 61 9.58 0.65 6.68
C GLU A 61 9.43 0.10 5.26
N VAL A 62 9.78 0.91 4.26
CA VAL A 62 9.77 0.54 2.85
C VAL A 62 11.21 0.36 2.38
N LEU A 63 11.56 -0.89 2.08
CA LEU A 63 12.80 -1.20 1.37
C LEU A 63 12.68 -0.76 -0.08
N ARG A 64 13.25 0.40 -0.41
CA ARG A 64 13.53 0.79 -1.80
C ARG A 64 14.87 0.19 -2.18
N LEU A 65 14.85 -1.03 -2.72
CA LEU A 65 16.04 -1.56 -3.38
C LEU A 65 16.31 -0.68 -4.60
N LEU A 66 17.22 0.28 -4.44
CA LEU A 66 17.82 0.99 -5.55
C LEU A 66 18.66 -0.02 -6.30
N LEU A 67 18.05 -0.76 -7.24
CA LEU A 67 18.78 -1.32 -8.36
C LEU A 67 19.25 -0.12 -9.19
N ARG A 68 20.30 0.57 -8.71
CA ARG A 68 21.20 1.35 -9.54
C ARG A 68 21.88 0.32 -10.43
N ASN A 69 21.23 0.01 -11.56
CA ASN A 69 21.94 -0.61 -12.67
C ASN A 69 23.05 0.36 -13.03
N LYS A 70 24.30 -0.08 -12.78
CA LYS A 70 25.49 0.52 -13.35
C LYS A 70 25.73 -0.13 -14.70
#